data_AF-A0A2K3PJW9-F1
#
_entry.id   AF-A0A2K3PJW9-F1
#
_cell.length_a   1.000
_cell.length_b   1.000
_cell.length_c   1.000
_cell.angle_alpha   90.00
_cell.angle_beta   90.00
_cell.angle_gamma   90.00
#
_symmetry.space_group_name_H-M   'P 1'
#
loop_
_entity.id
_entity.type
_entity.pdbx_description
1 polymer ?
#
loop_
_entity_poly.entity_id
_entity_poly.type
_entity_poly.pdbx_seq_one_letter_code
_entity_poly.pdbx_strand_id
1 'polypeptide(L)'
;MANIVAIAPEHRVTEYDVEDSVLPLQPSINYTAPEMVRSTASSAGCYSDIFSFGCLAYHLIARKPLFDCHNNVKMYMNTLTYLSSDAFSSIPSDLVPDLQRMLSSNESFRPTAMDFTGSQFFRNDTRLRALRFLDHMLERDNMQKSEFLKALSDMWKDFDSRVLRYKVLPPLCAELRNVVIQPMILPMVLTIAESQDKNDFEQSTLPALFPVLSTASGDTMLLLLKHAELIINKVFLS
;
A
#
# COMPACT_ATOMS: atom_id res chain seq x y z
N MET A 1 -4.61 28.27 43.12
CA MET A 1 -3.55 28.90 42.30
C MET A 1 -2.31 28.03 42.48
N ALA A 2 -1.70 27.39 41.49
CA ALA A 2 -1.86 27.40 40.04
C ALA A 2 -1.56 25.99 39.49
N ASN A 3 -2.26 25.61 38.42
CA ASN A 3 -2.05 24.37 37.66
C ASN A 3 -0.68 24.37 36.99
N ILE A 4 0.09 23.28 37.14
CA ILE A 4 1.16 22.91 36.22
C ILE A 4 0.62 21.71 35.43
N VAL A 5 0.07 22.00 34.25
CA VAL A 5 -0.18 20.98 33.23
C VAL A 5 1.09 20.90 32.40
N ALA A 6 1.87 19.86 32.62
CA ALA A 6 2.91 19.44 31.69
C ALA A 6 2.22 18.83 30.47
N ILE A 7 2.22 19.55 29.35
CA ILE A 7 1.70 19.07 28.06
C ILE A 7 2.82 18.23 27.43
N ALA A 8 2.59 16.93 27.31
CA ALA A 8 3.42 16.00 26.57
C ALA A 8 3.40 16.34 25.06
N PRO A 9 4.44 16.00 24.28
CA PRO A 9 4.44 16.30 22.86
C PRO A 9 3.43 15.40 22.15
N GLU A 10 2.30 15.98 21.74
CA GLU A 10 1.39 15.39 20.77
C GLU A 10 2.18 15.00 19.51
N HIS A 11 2.08 13.73 19.10
CA HIS A 11 2.39 13.33 17.74
C HIS A 11 1.39 13.99 16.81
N ARG A 12 1.71 15.24 16.46
CA ARG A 12 1.08 15.98 15.38
C ARG A 12 1.40 15.19 14.11
N VAL A 13 0.42 14.44 13.60
CA VAL A 13 0.37 14.13 12.18
C VAL A 13 0.52 15.50 11.52
N THR A 14 1.59 15.70 10.77
CA THR A 14 1.74 16.85 9.90
C THR A 14 0.64 16.75 8.87
N GLU A 15 -0.57 17.19 9.25
CA GLU A 15 -1.53 17.76 8.33
C GLU A 15 -0.75 18.75 7.47
N TYR A 16 -1.07 18.76 6.19
CA TYR A 16 -0.39 19.52 5.15
C TYR A 16 -0.58 21.04 5.35
N ASP A 17 -0.11 21.61 6.45
CA ASP A 17 0.15 23.04 6.61
C ASP A 17 1.45 23.35 5.85
N VAL A 18 1.36 23.23 4.53
CA VAL A 18 2.31 23.91 3.66
C VAL A 18 1.87 25.37 3.67
N GLU A 19 2.53 26.17 4.51
CA GLU A 19 2.46 27.63 4.47
C GLU A 19 2.52 28.10 3.01
N ASP A 20 1.41 28.62 2.49
CA ASP A 20 1.30 29.47 1.30
C ASP A 20 2.18 29.08 0.10
N SER A 21 2.37 27.78 -0.15
CA SER A 21 2.85 27.34 -1.47
C SER A 21 1.68 27.51 -2.41
N VAL A 22 1.61 28.67 -3.06
CA VAL A 22 0.75 28.90 -4.22
C VAL A 22 0.93 27.68 -5.13
N LEU A 23 -0.05 26.78 -5.11
CA LEU A 23 -0.01 25.60 -5.96
C LEU A 23 0.18 26.12 -7.38
N PRO A 24 1.20 25.65 -8.10
CA PRO A 24 1.45 26.17 -9.42
C PRO A 24 0.17 26.01 -10.24
N LEU A 25 -0.26 27.10 -10.88
CA LEU A 25 -1.50 27.17 -11.66
C LEU A 25 -1.54 26.10 -12.78
N GLN A 26 -0.39 25.51 -13.11
CA GLN A 26 -0.24 24.45 -14.08
C GLN A 26 0.69 23.34 -13.52
N PRO A 27 0.40 22.06 -13.83
CA PRO A 27 1.29 20.96 -13.49
C PRO A 27 2.65 21.12 -14.16
N SER A 28 3.70 20.56 -13.54
CA SER A 28 5.04 20.57 -14.13
C SER A 28 5.04 19.88 -15.50
N ILE A 29 5.71 20.48 -16.48
CA ILE A 29 5.84 19.93 -17.84
C ILE A 29 6.41 18.50 -17.84
N ASN A 30 7.24 18.18 -16.83
CA ASN A 30 7.88 16.87 -16.69
C ASN A 30 6.89 15.73 -16.41
N TYR A 31 5.64 16.05 -16.07
CA TYR A 31 4.57 15.08 -15.79
C TYR A 31 3.32 15.38 -16.60
N THR A 32 3.37 16.37 -17.50
CA THR A 32 2.22 16.77 -18.31
C THR A 32 2.20 15.99 -19.62
N ALA A 33 1.03 15.51 -20.02
CA ALA A 33 0.87 14.77 -21.27
C ALA A 33 1.14 15.66 -22.51
N PRO A 34 1.74 15.11 -23.58
CA PRO A 34 2.20 15.90 -24.72
C PRO A 34 1.08 16.64 -25.44
N GLU A 35 -0.12 16.08 -25.50
CA GLU A 35 -1.31 16.72 -26.06
C GLU A 35 -1.70 17.99 -25.28
N MET A 36 -1.56 17.98 -23.95
CA MET A 36 -1.85 19.12 -23.09
C MET A 36 -0.79 20.22 -23.19
N VAL A 37 0.45 19.87 -23.57
CA VAL A 37 1.51 20.84 -23.84
C VAL A 37 1.34 21.48 -25.23
N ARG A 38 0.78 20.75 -26.21
CA ARG A 38 0.60 21.23 -27.59
C ARG A 38 -0.68 22.03 -27.81
N SER A 39 -1.76 21.71 -27.09
CA SER A 39 -3.10 22.27 -27.34
C SER A 39 -3.56 23.23 -26.26
N THR A 40 -4.10 24.39 -26.65
CA THR A 40 -4.84 25.31 -25.76
C THR A 40 -6.31 24.93 -25.59
N ALA A 41 -6.82 23.94 -26.32
CA ALA A 41 -8.20 23.49 -26.26
C ALA A 41 -8.27 22.02 -25.78
N SER A 42 -8.79 21.85 -24.57
CA SER A 42 -9.45 20.68 -23.95
C SER A 42 -9.19 19.27 -24.52
N SER A 43 -7.93 18.87 -24.73
CA SER A 43 -7.56 17.47 -25.01
C SER A 43 -7.24 16.68 -23.74
N ALA A 44 -7.53 17.22 -22.55
CA ALA A 44 -7.34 16.52 -21.29
C ALA A 44 -8.37 15.40 -21.18
N GLY A 45 -7.90 14.16 -21.17
CA GLY A 45 -8.74 12.97 -21.01
C GLY A 45 -8.09 11.95 -20.10
N CYS A 46 -8.77 10.82 -19.89
CA CYS A 46 -8.25 9.74 -19.04
C CYS A 46 -6.87 9.22 -19.50
N TYR A 47 -6.57 9.29 -20.80
CA TYR A 47 -5.27 8.90 -21.33
C TYR A 47 -4.15 9.90 -21.02
N SER A 48 -4.47 11.17 -20.77
CA SER A 48 -3.52 12.16 -20.27
C SER A 48 -3.10 11.80 -18.83
N ASP A 49 -4.06 11.39 -17.98
CA ASP A 49 -3.78 10.91 -16.62
C ASP A 49 -2.87 9.67 -16.64
N ILE A 50 -3.07 8.75 -17.60
CA ILE A 50 -2.21 7.56 -17.76
C ILE A 50 -0.76 7.95 -18.08
N PHE A 51 -0.55 8.97 -18.92
CA PHE A 51 0.79 9.47 -19.23
C PHE A 51 1.44 10.10 -17.99
N SER A 52 0.71 10.98 -17.29
CA SER A 52 1.18 11.63 -16.07
C SER A 52 1.52 10.60 -14.98
N PHE A 53 0.67 9.59 -14.83
CA PHE A 53 0.90 8.48 -13.92
C PHE A 53 2.10 7.62 -14.36
N GLY A 54 2.32 7.42 -15.66
CA GLY A 54 3.53 6.76 -16.18
C GLY A 54 4.80 7.53 -15.81
N CYS A 55 4.79 8.86 -15.91
CA CYS A 55 5.91 9.70 -15.48
C CYS A 55 6.17 9.57 -13.97
N LEU A 56 5.10 9.53 -13.17
CA LEU A 56 5.20 9.35 -11.71
C LEU A 56 5.70 7.95 -11.34
N ALA A 57 5.18 6.90 -11.98
CA ALA A 57 5.62 5.52 -11.77
C ALA A 57 7.11 5.35 -12.10
N TYR A 58 7.56 5.91 -13.23
CA TYR A 58 8.98 5.98 -13.56
C TYR A 58 9.77 6.67 -12.45
N HIS A 59 9.32 7.85 -12.01
CA HIS A 59 10.02 8.63 -10.98
C HIS A 59 10.17 7.87 -9.66
N LEU A 60 9.12 7.19 -9.20
CA LEU A 60 9.14 6.43 -7.94
C LEU A 60 10.14 5.28 -7.99
N ILE A 61 10.27 4.61 -9.14
CA ILE A 61 11.14 3.45 -9.32
C ILE A 61 12.59 3.89 -9.59
N ALA A 62 12.79 4.78 -10.56
CA ALA A 62 14.12 5.27 -10.95
C ALA A 62 14.70 6.29 -9.97
N ARG A 63 13.89 6.80 -9.01
CA ARG A 63 14.23 7.86 -8.05
C ARG A 63 14.70 9.16 -8.70
N LYS A 64 14.30 9.39 -9.96
CA LYS A 64 14.59 10.59 -10.75
C LYS A 64 13.50 10.80 -11.79
N PRO A 65 13.20 12.05 -12.21
CA PRO A 65 12.21 12.28 -13.25
C PRO A 65 12.69 11.74 -14.60
N LEU A 66 11.75 11.29 -15.43
CA LEU A 66 12.04 10.86 -16.80
C LEU A 66 12.42 12.05 -17.69
N PHE A 67 11.67 13.14 -17.52
CA PHE A 67 11.88 14.40 -18.19
C PHE A 67 12.45 15.41 -17.21
N ASP A 68 13.54 16.07 -17.57
CA ASP A 68 14.05 17.23 -16.86
C ASP A 68 14.29 18.36 -17.86
N CYS A 69 13.19 18.98 -18.26
CA CYS A 69 13.19 19.90 -19.40
C CYS A 69 13.21 21.37 -18.97
N HIS A 70 13.27 21.69 -17.68
CA HIS A 70 13.27 23.07 -17.14
C HIS A 70 12.24 24.01 -17.81
N ASN A 71 11.01 23.53 -17.98
CA ASN A 71 9.91 24.23 -18.65
C ASN A 71 10.14 24.54 -20.16
N ASN A 72 11.11 23.89 -20.80
CA ASN A 72 11.39 24.00 -22.23
C ASN A 72 10.62 22.96 -23.04
N VAL A 73 9.56 23.43 -23.71
CA VAL A 73 8.67 22.59 -24.54
C VAL A 73 9.41 21.88 -25.68
N LYS A 74 10.39 22.53 -26.32
CA LYS A 74 11.15 21.91 -27.44
C LYS A 74 12.01 20.77 -26.93
N MET A 75 12.68 20.96 -25.79
CA MET A 75 13.47 19.91 -25.15
C MET A 75 12.58 18.73 -24.76
N TYR A 76 11.42 19.00 -24.14
CA TYR A 76 10.43 17.98 -23.80
C TYR A 76 9.99 17.15 -25.01
N MET A 77 9.59 17.80 -26.11
CA MET A 77 9.13 17.10 -27.31
C MET A 77 10.24 16.26 -27.95
N ASN A 78 11.48 16.75 -27.95
CA ASN A 78 12.64 16.00 -28.46
C ASN A 78 12.93 14.78 -27.58
N THR A 79 13.01 14.95 -26.25
CA THR A 79 13.25 13.84 -25.31
C THR A 79 12.17 12.78 -25.44
N LEU A 80 10.91 13.18 -25.55
CA LEU A 80 9.78 12.26 -25.72
C LEU A 80 9.85 11.48 -27.04
N THR A 81 10.27 12.13 -28.14
CA THR A 81 10.39 11.49 -29.46
C THR A 81 11.54 10.49 -29.51
N TYR A 82 12.62 10.75 -28.76
CA TYR A 82 13.86 9.97 -28.78
C TYR A 82 14.16 9.28 -27.44
N LEU A 83 13.12 8.76 -26.76
CA LEU A 83 13.29 7.98 -25.53
C LEU A 83 14.12 6.72 -25.81
N SER A 84 15.35 6.68 -25.29
CA SER A 84 16.22 5.51 -25.37
C SER A 84 15.70 4.38 -24.47
N SER A 85 15.87 3.13 -24.91
CA SER A 85 15.68 1.95 -24.06
C SER A 85 16.53 1.99 -22.79
N ASP A 86 17.71 2.61 -22.82
CA ASP A 86 18.60 2.75 -21.66
C ASP A 86 17.97 3.58 -20.54
N ALA A 87 17.02 4.47 -20.86
CA ALA A 87 16.28 5.24 -19.87
C ALA A 87 15.51 4.32 -18.90
N PHE A 88 15.14 3.11 -19.35
CA PHE A 88 14.38 2.13 -18.60
C PHE A 88 15.23 1.04 -17.93
N SER A 89 16.56 1.15 -17.99
CA SER A 89 17.48 0.16 -17.41
C SER A 89 17.30 -0.08 -15.90
N SER A 90 16.79 0.90 -15.16
CA SER A 90 16.49 0.80 -13.73
C SER A 90 15.06 0.30 -13.42
N ILE A 91 14.24 0.09 -14.45
CA ILE A 91 12.85 -0.32 -14.32
C ILE A 91 12.77 -1.85 -14.42
N PRO A 92 11.95 -2.53 -13.58
CA PRO A 92 11.73 -3.97 -13.71
C PRO A 92 11.32 -4.36 -15.13
N SER A 93 11.95 -5.39 -15.69
CA SER A 93 11.74 -5.84 -17.07
C SER A 93 10.27 -6.04 -17.43
N ASP A 94 9.50 -6.57 -16.48
CA ASP A 94 8.09 -6.91 -16.67
C ASP A 94 7.18 -5.67 -16.70
N LEU A 95 7.65 -4.52 -16.22
CA LEU A 95 6.93 -3.25 -16.23
C LEU A 95 7.29 -2.37 -17.43
N VAL A 96 8.48 -2.54 -18.01
CA VAL A 96 8.98 -1.70 -19.13
C VAL A 96 7.97 -1.62 -20.29
N PRO A 97 7.38 -2.72 -20.79
CA PRO A 97 6.45 -2.66 -21.92
C PRO A 97 5.19 -1.84 -21.61
N ASP A 98 4.65 -1.97 -20.40
CA ASP A 98 3.48 -1.20 -19.97
C ASP A 98 3.83 0.28 -19.82
N LEU A 99 4.96 0.56 -19.17
CA LEU A 99 5.41 1.92 -18.92
C LEU A 99 5.71 2.67 -20.23
N GLN A 100 6.34 2.01 -21.21
CA GLN A 100 6.56 2.58 -22.55
C GLN A 100 5.24 2.90 -23.26
N ARG A 101 4.23 2.02 -23.16
CA ARG A 101 2.90 2.30 -23.72
C ARG A 101 2.21 3.47 -23.04
N MET A 102 2.29 3.57 -21.71
CA MET A 102 1.74 4.71 -20.95
C MET A 102 2.38 6.04 -21.35
N LEU A 103 3.69 6.03 -21.63
CA LEU A 103 4.48 7.19 -22.03
C LEU A 103 4.45 7.48 -23.54
N SER A 104 3.53 6.86 -24.29
CA SER A 104 3.42 7.09 -25.72
C SER A 104 2.96 8.51 -26.05
N SER A 105 3.56 9.11 -27.08
CA SER A 105 3.13 10.40 -27.63
C SER A 105 1.71 10.37 -28.21
N ASN A 106 1.23 9.21 -28.61
CA ASN A 106 -0.13 9.02 -29.13
C ASN A 106 -0.99 8.35 -28.06
N GLU A 107 -2.05 9.06 -27.65
CA GLU A 107 -3.02 8.65 -26.63
C GLU A 107 -3.63 7.28 -26.92
N SER A 108 -3.88 6.93 -28.20
CA SER A 108 -4.54 5.66 -28.55
C SER A 108 -3.70 4.41 -28.26
N PHE A 109 -2.39 4.56 -28.04
CA PHE A 109 -1.50 3.44 -27.67
C PHE A 109 -1.39 3.25 -26.16
N ARG A 110 -1.87 4.21 -25.36
CA ARG A 110 -1.81 4.14 -23.91
C ARG A 110 -2.86 3.14 -23.40
N PRO A 111 -2.53 2.29 -22.41
CA PRO A 111 -3.50 1.36 -21.83
C PRO A 111 -4.56 2.11 -21.01
N THR A 112 -5.70 1.47 -20.77
CA THR A 112 -6.61 1.95 -19.73
C THR A 112 -6.04 1.68 -18.34
N ALA A 113 -6.57 2.35 -17.31
CA ALA A 113 -6.17 2.07 -15.92
C ALA A 113 -6.45 0.60 -15.52
N MET A 114 -7.53 0.02 -16.03
CA MET A 114 -7.87 -1.39 -15.80
C MET A 114 -6.87 -2.34 -16.47
N ASP A 115 -6.47 -2.04 -17.71
CA ASP A 115 -5.48 -2.86 -18.42
C ASP A 115 -4.11 -2.80 -17.72
N PHE A 116 -3.71 -1.63 -17.24
CA PHE A 116 -2.45 -1.44 -16.52
C PHE A 116 -2.43 -2.18 -15.17
N THR A 117 -3.47 -2.01 -14.34
CA THR A 117 -3.57 -2.71 -13.05
C THR A 117 -3.72 -4.23 -13.20
N GLY A 118 -4.18 -4.67 -14.37
CA GLY A 118 -4.23 -6.05 -14.81
C GLY A 118 -2.95 -6.56 -15.48
N SER A 119 -1.85 -5.82 -15.52
CA SER A 119 -0.65 -6.25 -16.23
C SER A 119 0.12 -7.36 -15.53
N GLN A 120 1.06 -7.99 -16.24
CA GLN A 120 1.86 -9.10 -15.71
C GLN A 120 2.65 -8.70 -14.47
N PHE A 121 3.17 -7.47 -14.45
CA PHE A 121 3.90 -6.91 -13.31
C PHE A 121 3.10 -7.03 -11.99
N PHE A 122 1.80 -6.69 -12.00
CA PHE A 122 0.94 -6.80 -10.81
C PHE A 122 0.29 -8.16 -10.61
N ARG A 123 0.13 -8.95 -11.67
CA ARG A 123 -0.44 -10.31 -11.57
C ARG A 123 0.56 -11.30 -11.00
N ASN A 124 1.84 -11.15 -11.31
CA ASN A 124 2.88 -12.08 -10.91
C ASN A 124 3.41 -11.81 -9.49
N ASP A 125 3.21 -10.61 -8.94
CA ASP A 125 3.60 -10.29 -7.55
C ASP A 125 2.78 -11.14 -6.54
N THR A 126 3.47 -12.05 -5.84
CA THR A 126 2.88 -12.95 -4.85
C THR A 126 2.28 -12.21 -3.65
N ARG A 127 2.87 -11.09 -3.24
CA ARG A 127 2.37 -10.27 -2.13
C ARG A 127 1.03 -9.64 -2.51
N LEU A 128 0.92 -9.08 -3.72
CA LEU A 128 -0.35 -8.56 -4.22
C LEU A 128 -1.42 -9.65 -4.36
N ARG A 129 -1.04 -10.86 -4.79
CA ARG A 129 -1.97 -12.00 -4.82
C ARG A 129 -2.45 -12.38 -3.42
N ALA A 130 -1.59 -12.35 -2.40
CA ALA A 130 -2.00 -12.59 -1.03
C ALA A 130 -2.92 -11.50 -0.47
N LEU A 131 -2.65 -10.22 -0.77
CA LEU A 131 -3.56 -9.13 -0.39
C LEU A 131 -4.94 -9.28 -1.03
N ARG A 132 -5.00 -9.66 -2.32
CA ARG A 132 -6.28 -9.97 -3.00
C ARG A 132 -6.99 -11.17 -2.38
N PHE A 133 -6.26 -12.19 -1.92
CA PHE A 133 -6.87 -13.30 -1.19
C PHE A 133 -7.45 -12.84 0.15
N LEU A 134 -6.71 -12.01 0.90
CA LEU A 134 -7.15 -11.43 2.17
C LEU A 134 -8.43 -10.62 2.02
N ASP A 135 -8.57 -9.83 0.95
CA ASP A 135 -9.78 -9.05 0.65
C ASP A 135 -11.04 -9.94 0.53
N HIS A 136 -10.88 -11.19 0.08
CA HIS A 136 -11.97 -12.17 -0.08
C HIS A 136 -11.90 -13.33 0.92
N MET A 137 -11.05 -13.25 1.95
CA MET A 137 -10.73 -14.40 2.80
C MET A 137 -11.98 -14.94 3.51
N LEU A 138 -12.85 -14.05 3.98
CA LEU A 138 -14.06 -14.44 4.73
C LEU A 138 -15.04 -15.28 3.89
N GLU A 139 -15.02 -15.12 2.56
CA GLU A 139 -15.87 -15.83 1.60
C GLU A 139 -15.33 -17.23 1.26
N ARG A 140 -14.10 -17.55 1.65
CA ARG A 140 -13.43 -18.83 1.34
C ARG A 140 -13.77 -19.91 2.34
N ASP A 141 -13.67 -21.16 1.89
CA ASP A 141 -13.81 -22.32 2.77
C ASP A 141 -12.59 -22.52 3.69
N ASN A 142 -12.75 -23.35 4.72
CA ASN A 142 -11.70 -23.59 5.72
C ASN A 142 -10.45 -24.28 5.13
N MET A 143 -10.59 -25.04 4.05
CA MET A 143 -9.45 -25.72 3.41
C MET A 143 -8.58 -24.68 2.70
N GLN A 144 -9.18 -23.84 1.87
CA GLN A 144 -8.52 -22.72 1.20
C GLN A 144 -7.88 -21.75 2.19
N LYS A 145 -8.59 -21.40 3.28
CA LYS A 145 -8.05 -20.56 4.36
C LYS A 145 -6.81 -21.19 4.99
N SER A 146 -6.87 -22.48 5.32
CA SER A 146 -5.76 -23.19 5.99
C SER A 146 -4.51 -23.27 5.09
N GLU A 147 -4.68 -23.54 3.80
CA GLU A 147 -3.58 -23.54 2.82
C GLU A 147 -2.96 -22.15 2.68
N PHE A 148 -3.80 -21.12 2.57
CA PHE A 148 -3.33 -19.75 2.46
C PHE A 148 -2.59 -19.27 3.72
N LEU A 149 -3.12 -19.52 4.93
CA LEU A 149 -2.51 -19.07 6.18
C LEU A 149 -1.13 -19.68 6.41
N LYS A 150 -0.93 -20.94 6.01
CA LYS A 150 0.40 -21.58 6.00
C LYS A 150 1.37 -20.88 5.05
N ALA A 151 0.93 -20.49 3.86
CA ALA A 151 1.78 -19.74 2.93
C ALA A 151 2.05 -18.30 3.43
N LEU A 152 1.06 -17.68 4.08
CA LEU A 152 1.16 -16.32 4.60
C LEU A 152 2.17 -16.22 5.76
N SER A 153 2.24 -17.23 6.64
CA SER A 153 3.17 -17.22 7.78
C SER A 153 4.64 -17.13 7.36
N ASP A 154 4.98 -17.61 6.17
CA ASP A 154 6.33 -17.54 5.63
C ASP A 154 6.61 -16.18 4.97
N MET A 155 5.64 -15.61 4.26
CA MET A 155 5.81 -14.41 3.43
C MET A 155 5.59 -13.09 4.17
N TRP A 156 4.81 -13.05 5.24
CA TRP A 156 4.37 -11.78 5.82
C TRP A 156 5.47 -10.80 6.29
N LYS A 157 6.70 -11.28 6.48
CA LYS A 157 7.88 -10.43 6.77
C LYS A 157 8.23 -9.48 5.61
N ASP A 158 7.73 -9.77 4.42
CA ASP A 158 7.93 -8.96 3.21
C ASP A 158 6.93 -7.80 3.10
N PHE A 159 5.97 -7.70 4.03
CA PHE A 159 5.03 -6.57 4.11
C PHE A 159 5.55 -5.48 5.05
N ASP A 160 5.30 -4.23 4.69
CA ASP A 160 5.53 -3.09 5.59
C ASP A 160 4.51 -3.09 6.74
N SER A 161 4.86 -2.43 7.85
CA SER A 161 4.01 -2.34 9.05
C SER A 161 2.62 -1.78 8.76
N ARG A 162 2.49 -0.82 7.83
CA ARG A 162 1.18 -0.27 7.43
C ARG A 162 0.36 -1.30 6.68
N VAL A 163 0.95 -2.06 5.75
CA VAL A 163 0.23 -3.15 5.05
C VAL A 163 -0.22 -4.21 6.06
N LEU A 164 0.64 -4.61 7.00
CA LEU A 164 0.26 -5.55 8.06
C LEU A 164 -0.93 -5.03 8.88
N ARG A 165 -0.87 -3.76 9.31
CA ARG A 165 -1.91 -3.12 10.13
C ARG A 165 -3.24 -2.96 9.40
N TYR A 166 -3.22 -2.44 8.17
CA TYR A 166 -4.44 -1.98 7.49
C TYR A 166 -5.01 -2.97 6.48
N LYS A 167 -4.23 -3.98 6.04
CA LYS A 167 -4.66 -4.96 5.03
C LYS A 167 -4.63 -6.39 5.52
N VAL A 168 -3.67 -6.76 6.38
CA VAL A 168 -3.53 -8.15 6.85
C VAL A 168 -4.28 -8.39 8.14
N LEU A 169 -4.11 -7.54 9.14
CA LEU A 169 -4.71 -7.71 10.47
C LEU A 169 -6.26 -7.72 10.46
N PRO A 170 -6.97 -6.83 9.72
CA PRO A 170 -8.44 -6.79 9.78
C PRO A 170 -9.15 -8.11 9.41
N PRO A 171 -8.84 -8.78 8.28
CA PRO A 171 -9.47 -10.06 7.95
C PRO A 171 -9.05 -11.19 8.92
N LEU A 172 -7.82 -11.17 9.46
CA LEU A 172 -7.39 -12.13 10.48
C LEU A 172 -8.22 -11.97 11.76
N CYS A 173 -8.38 -10.74 12.27
CA CYS A 173 -9.22 -10.45 13.43
C CYS A 173 -10.67 -10.88 13.20
N ALA A 174 -11.23 -10.62 12.02
CA ALA A 174 -12.60 -11.01 11.68
C ALA A 174 -12.83 -12.53 11.64
N GLU A 175 -11.76 -13.31 11.41
CA GLU A 175 -11.79 -14.77 11.33
C GLU A 175 -11.46 -15.45 12.69
N LEU A 176 -11.06 -14.70 13.72
CA LEU A 176 -10.81 -15.25 15.07
C LEU A 176 -12.03 -15.96 15.69
N ARG A 177 -13.25 -15.63 15.25
CA ARG A 177 -14.50 -16.33 15.63
C ARG A 177 -14.63 -17.76 15.09
N ASN A 178 -13.86 -18.11 14.06
CA ASN A 178 -13.85 -19.43 13.47
C ASN A 178 -12.91 -20.36 14.24
N VAL A 179 -13.46 -21.12 15.18
CA VAL A 179 -12.72 -22.01 16.08
C VAL A 179 -11.84 -23.04 15.36
N VAL A 180 -12.17 -23.41 14.11
CA VAL A 180 -11.38 -24.38 13.32
C VAL A 180 -10.07 -23.76 12.83
N ILE A 181 -10.10 -22.48 12.47
CA ILE A 181 -8.96 -21.74 11.89
C ILE A 181 -8.22 -20.93 12.96
N GLN A 182 -8.89 -20.63 14.06
CA GLN A 182 -8.40 -19.81 15.17
C GLN A 182 -6.99 -20.18 15.67
N PRO A 183 -6.59 -21.45 15.85
CA PRO A 183 -5.23 -21.80 16.28
C PRO A 183 -4.14 -21.37 15.29
N MET A 184 -4.45 -21.27 13.99
CA MET A 184 -3.51 -20.81 12.96
C MET A 184 -3.43 -19.28 12.91
N ILE A 185 -4.55 -18.60 13.13
CA ILE A 185 -4.63 -17.12 13.04
C ILE A 185 -4.10 -16.44 14.29
N LEU A 186 -4.37 -17.01 15.47
CA LEU A 186 -4.05 -16.36 16.74
C LEU A 186 -2.56 -15.99 16.86
N PRO A 187 -1.59 -16.88 16.53
CA PRO A 187 -0.18 -16.49 16.53
C PRO A 187 0.11 -15.31 15.60
N MET A 188 -0.52 -15.27 14.42
CA MET A 188 -0.32 -14.19 13.45
C MET A 188 -0.85 -12.84 13.98
N VAL A 189 -2.04 -12.84 14.57
CA VAL A 189 -2.62 -11.65 15.19
C VAL A 189 -1.73 -11.14 16.33
N LEU A 190 -1.24 -12.03 17.18
CA LEU A 190 -0.41 -11.66 18.34
C LEU A 190 0.95 -11.11 17.92
N THR A 191 1.61 -11.66 16.89
CA THR A 191 2.86 -11.08 16.40
C THR A 191 2.66 -9.70 15.77
N ILE A 192 1.57 -9.46 15.04
CA ILE A 192 1.29 -8.09 14.55
C ILE A 192 1.07 -7.15 15.74
N ALA A 193 0.34 -7.62 16.76
CA ALA A 193 0.07 -6.88 17.98
C ALA A 193 1.32 -6.50 18.78
N GLU A 194 2.39 -7.30 18.73
CA GLU A 194 3.69 -6.96 19.35
C GLU A 194 4.22 -5.61 18.84
N SER A 195 4.08 -5.37 17.53
CA SER A 195 4.54 -4.15 16.86
C SER A 195 3.61 -2.94 17.00
N GLN A 196 2.37 -3.14 17.46
CA GLN A 196 1.40 -2.05 17.63
C GLN A 196 1.72 -1.21 18.86
N ASP A 197 1.40 0.08 18.84
CA ASP A 197 1.31 0.83 20.11
C ASP A 197 0.04 0.44 20.89
N LYS A 198 -0.12 1.01 22.09
CA LYS A 198 -1.26 0.72 22.96
C LYS A 198 -2.59 1.09 22.30
N ASN A 199 -2.66 2.28 21.71
CA ASN A 199 -3.89 2.82 21.14
C ASN A 199 -4.36 1.97 19.95
N ASP A 200 -3.42 1.63 19.07
CA ASP A 200 -3.65 0.74 17.95
C ASP A 200 -4.15 -0.63 18.40
N PHE A 201 -3.50 -1.23 19.40
CA PHE A 201 -3.90 -2.53 19.93
C PHE A 201 -5.31 -2.50 20.52
N GLU A 202 -5.62 -1.49 21.34
CA GLU A 202 -6.94 -1.33 21.99
C GLU A 202 -8.07 -1.11 20.98
N GLN A 203 -7.81 -0.40 19.89
CA GLN A 203 -8.84 -0.11 18.88
C GLN A 203 -9.02 -1.23 17.86
N SER A 204 -7.94 -1.86 17.39
CA SER A 204 -8.02 -2.81 16.26
C SER A 204 -8.03 -4.28 16.68
N THR A 205 -7.33 -4.63 17.76
CA THR A 205 -6.95 -6.01 18.03
C THR A 205 -7.63 -6.56 19.28
N LEU A 206 -7.63 -5.79 20.37
CA LEU A 206 -8.26 -6.17 21.64
C LEU A 206 -9.75 -6.52 21.49
N PRO A 207 -10.58 -5.78 20.71
CA PRO A 207 -12.00 -6.11 20.57
C PRO A 207 -12.23 -7.49 19.94
N ALA A 208 -11.33 -7.92 19.04
CA ALA A 208 -11.40 -9.22 18.40
C ALA A 208 -10.83 -10.35 19.28
N LEU A 209 -9.84 -10.05 20.13
CA LEU A 209 -9.26 -10.99 21.08
C LEU A 209 -10.15 -11.26 22.30
N PHE A 210 -10.93 -10.28 22.76
CA PHE A 210 -11.73 -10.41 23.99
C PHE A 210 -12.69 -11.61 24.00
N PRO A 211 -13.46 -11.89 22.93
CA PRO A 211 -14.28 -13.11 22.85
C PRO A 211 -13.43 -14.39 22.93
N VAL A 212 -12.27 -14.40 22.26
CA VAL A 212 -11.36 -15.55 22.23
C VAL A 212 -10.82 -15.84 23.63
N LEU A 213 -10.42 -14.80 24.37
CA LEU A 213 -9.96 -14.94 25.77
C LEU A 213 -11.01 -15.59 26.67
N SER A 214 -12.29 -15.32 26.41
CA SER A 214 -13.41 -15.83 27.22
C SER A 214 -13.79 -17.28 26.87
N THR A 215 -13.55 -17.71 25.62
CA THR A 215 -14.00 -19.02 25.12
C THR A 215 -12.86 -19.99 24.82
N ALA A 216 -11.60 -19.58 25.02
CA ALA A 216 -10.44 -20.39 24.67
C ALA A 216 -10.38 -21.71 25.45
N SER A 217 -9.99 -22.76 24.74
CA SER A 217 -9.77 -24.11 25.28
C SER A 217 -8.67 -24.81 24.47
N GLY A 218 -8.13 -25.92 24.99
CA GLY A 218 -7.13 -26.73 24.29
C GLY A 218 -5.92 -25.93 23.81
N ASP A 219 -5.56 -26.12 22.55
CA ASP A 219 -4.39 -25.47 21.92
C ASP A 219 -4.52 -23.94 21.89
N THR A 220 -5.71 -23.38 21.67
CA THR A 220 -5.94 -21.93 21.71
C THR A 220 -5.59 -21.35 23.09
N MET A 221 -6.02 -22.02 24.18
CA MET A 221 -5.71 -21.57 25.53
C MET A 221 -4.21 -21.64 25.80
N LEU A 222 -3.54 -22.70 25.36
CA LEU A 222 -2.09 -22.84 25.49
C LEU A 222 -1.34 -21.73 24.74
N LEU A 223 -1.78 -21.38 23.54
CA LEU A 223 -1.22 -20.27 22.76
C LEU A 223 -1.41 -18.93 23.47
N LEU A 224 -2.60 -18.65 24.00
CA LEU A 224 -2.84 -17.41 24.76
C LEU A 224 -1.94 -17.32 25.99
N LEU A 225 -1.78 -18.42 26.73
CA LEU A 225 -0.89 -18.46 27.90
C LEU A 225 0.56 -18.22 27.52
N LYS A 226 1.02 -18.78 26.39
CA LYS A 226 2.38 -18.55 25.87
C LYS A 226 2.64 -17.07 25.53
N HIS A 227 1.61 -16.34 25.14
CA HIS A 227 1.67 -14.91 24.81
C HIS A 227 1.03 -14.01 25.88
N ALA A 228 0.81 -14.51 27.10
CA ALA A 228 0.09 -13.76 28.13
C ALA A 228 0.81 -12.46 28.52
N GLU A 229 2.14 -12.46 28.58
CA GLU A 229 2.94 -11.28 28.89
C GLU A 229 2.68 -10.12 27.92
N LEU A 230 2.56 -10.42 26.61
CA LEU A 230 2.21 -9.42 25.60
C LEU A 230 0.86 -8.76 25.93
N ILE A 231 -0.16 -9.58 26.19
CA ILE A 231 -1.53 -9.11 26.45
C ILE A 231 -1.55 -8.28 27.73
N ILE A 232 -0.88 -8.73 28.79
CA ILE A 232 -0.80 -8.01 30.06
C ILE A 232 -0.11 -6.65 29.86
N ASN A 233 1.01 -6.62 29.14
CA ASN A 233 1.76 -5.40 28.91
C ASN A 233 0.96 -4.35 28.13
N LYS A 234 0.23 -4.78 27.09
CA LYS A 234 -0.58 -3.88 26.25
C LYS A 234 -1.86 -3.40 26.94
N VAL A 235 -2.48 -4.23 27.78
CA VAL A 235 -3.78 -3.92 28.40
C VAL A 235 -3.63 -3.21 29.75
N PHE A 236 -2.66 -3.61 30.58
CA PHE A 236 -2.62 -3.21 31.99
C PHE A 236 -1.40 -2.39 32.41
N LEU A 237 -0.28 -2.42 31.66
CA LEU A 237 1.01 -1.87 32.11
C LEU A 237 1.50 -0.66 31.30
N SER A 238 0.60 0.10 30.66
CA SER A 238 0.97 1.37 29.99
C SER A 238 -0.04 2.47 30.26
#